data_AF-A0A926CT85-F1
#
_entry.id   AF-A0A926CT85-F1
#
_cell.length_a   1.000
_cell.length_b   1.000
_cell.length_c   1.000
_cell.angle_alpha   90.00
_cell.angle_beta   90.00
_cell.angle_gamma   90.00
#
_symmetry.space_group_name_H-M   'P 1'
#
loop_
_entity.id
_entity.type
_entity.pdbx_description
1 polymer ?
#
loop_
_entity_poly.entity_id
_entity_poly.type
_entity_poly.pdbx_seq_one_letter_code
_entity_poly.pdbx_strand_id
1 'polypeptide(L)'
;HGMLSRRLPENPTFTLVNLRILLLTICDYLDGFVWRCHVPSAHGSDEMIMITRMQDEVQTTLLAWVRQSYPTPPPEMLASTTSWVIFGAAFQWVREGRQSTPEHLADQVLGVLGTGIEAYLK
;
A
#
# COMPACT_ATOMS: atom_id res chain seq x y z
N HIS A 1 -14.09 -6.27 -8.41
CA HIS A 1 -12.84 -5.70 -8.96
C HIS A 1 -12.45 -4.54 -8.06
N GLY A 2 -11.39 -4.71 -7.26
CA GLY A 2 -10.94 -3.70 -6.30
C GLY A 2 -10.27 -2.50 -6.97
N MET A 3 -10.13 -1.40 -6.23
CA MET A 3 -9.55 -0.14 -6.69
C MET A 3 -8.09 -0.28 -7.17
N LEU A 4 -7.32 -1.19 -6.57
CA LEU A 4 -5.90 -1.45 -6.88
C LEU A 4 -5.73 -2.38 -8.09
N SER A 5 -6.69 -3.29 -8.30
CA SER A 5 -6.58 -4.36 -9.31
C SER A 5 -6.48 -3.90 -10.77
N ARG A 6 -6.81 -2.64 -11.09
CA ARG A 6 -6.64 -2.09 -12.46
C ARG A 6 -5.24 -1.59 -12.78
N ARG A 7 -4.39 -1.36 -11.77
CA ARG A 7 -3.05 -0.79 -11.94
C ARG A 7 -1.93 -1.76 -11.60
N LEU A 8 -2.29 -2.95 -11.10
CA LEU A 8 -1.35 -4.00 -10.78
C LEU A 8 -1.12 -4.91 -12.01
N PRO A 9 0.07 -5.54 -12.12
CA PRO A 9 0.35 -6.53 -13.16
C PRO A 9 -0.68 -7.67 -13.19
N GLU A 10 -0.82 -8.38 -14.31
CA GLU A 10 -1.81 -9.46 -14.45
C GLU A 10 -1.60 -10.63 -13.48
N ASN A 11 -0.36 -10.93 -13.10
CA ASN A 11 -0.01 -11.98 -12.13
C ASN A 11 1.08 -11.50 -11.16
N PRO A 12 0.77 -10.60 -10.22
CA PRO A 12 1.78 -10.05 -9.33
C PRO A 12 2.12 -11.06 -8.22
N THR A 13 3.42 -11.23 -7.99
CA THR A 13 4.01 -12.01 -6.89
C THR A 13 4.58 -11.08 -5.81
N PHE A 14 4.97 -11.64 -4.66
CA PHE A 14 5.52 -10.86 -3.56
C PHE A 14 7.00 -10.53 -3.80
N THR A 15 7.25 -9.46 -4.57
CA THR A 15 8.58 -8.98 -4.97
C THR A 15 8.70 -7.47 -4.72
N LEU A 16 9.93 -6.95 -4.55
CA LEU A 16 10.15 -5.52 -4.36
C LEU A 16 9.59 -4.67 -5.50
N VAL A 17 9.65 -5.17 -6.73
CA VAL A 17 9.10 -4.48 -7.92
C VAL A 17 7.59 -4.32 -7.79
N ASN A 18 6.86 -5.38 -7.42
CA ASN A 18 5.41 -5.32 -7.28
C ASN A 18 4.99 -4.50 -6.05
N LEU A 19 5.76 -4.56 -4.95
CA LEU A 19 5.55 -3.70 -3.78
C LEU A 19 5.75 -2.21 -4.13
N ARG A 20 6.73 -1.89 -4.99
CA ARG A 20 6.91 -0.53 -5.52
C ARG A 20 5.69 -0.07 -6.29
N ILE A 21 5.22 -0.87 -7.24
CA ILE A 21 4.04 -0.54 -8.06
C ILE A 21 2.82 -0.33 -7.16
N LEU A 22 2.64 -1.18 -6.15
CA LEU A 22 1.55 -1.06 -5.18
C LEU A 22 1.64 0.26 -4.40
N LEU A 23 2.82 0.59 -3.86
CA LEU A 23 3.01 1.82 -3.09
C LEU A 23 2.76 3.08 -3.95
N LEU A 24 3.29 3.12 -5.18
CA LEU A 24 3.04 4.22 -6.11
C LEU A 24 1.54 4.35 -6.46
N THR A 25 0.87 3.22 -6.66
CA THR A 25 -0.58 3.20 -6.92
C THR A 25 -1.37 3.76 -5.74
N ILE A 26 -0.97 3.43 -4.51
CA ILE A 26 -1.60 3.95 -3.30
C ILE A 26 -1.35 5.46 -3.17
N CYS A 27 -0.13 5.92 -3.46
CA CYS A 27 0.22 7.34 -3.46
C CYS A 27 -0.64 8.13 -4.45
N ASP A 28 -0.72 7.69 -5.71
CA ASP A 28 -1.58 8.30 -6.74
C ASP A 28 -3.05 8.41 -6.29
N TYR A 29 -3.54 7.33 -5.67
CA TYR A 29 -4.93 7.26 -5.26
C TYR A 29 -5.24 8.20 -4.09
N LEU A 30 -4.38 8.20 -3.06
CA LEU A 30 -4.53 9.07 -1.89
C LEU A 30 -4.30 10.54 -2.25
N ASP A 31 -3.36 10.82 -3.16
CA ASP A 31 -3.09 12.17 -3.67
C ASP A 31 -4.33 12.77 -4.34
N GLY A 32 -4.94 12.00 -5.25
CA GLY A 32 -6.18 12.40 -5.91
C GLY A 32 -7.37 12.55 -4.95
N PHE A 33 -7.41 11.80 -3.85
CA PHE A 33 -8.52 11.84 -2.91
C PHE A 33 -8.42 12.99 -1.90
N VAL A 34 -7.27 13.18 -1.26
CA VAL A 34 -7.08 14.24 -0.25
C VAL A 34 -7.20 15.64 -0.88
N TRP A 35 -6.86 15.79 -2.16
CA TRP A 35 -7.09 17.03 -2.90
C TRP A 35 -8.58 17.35 -3.09
N ARG A 36 -9.44 16.34 -3.19
CA ARG A 36 -10.90 16.50 -3.40
C ARG A 36 -11.69 16.63 -2.10
N CYS A 37 -11.16 16.13 -0.98
CA CYS A 37 -11.85 16.12 0.32
C CYS A 37 -11.43 17.25 1.28
N HIS A 38 -10.58 18.20 0.86
CA HIS A 38 -10.31 19.42 1.63
C HIS A 38 -11.49 20.42 1.67
N VAL A 39 -12.62 20.09 1.04
CA VAL A 39 -13.89 20.75 1.36
C VAL A 39 -14.34 20.18 2.71
N PRO A 40 -14.53 20.99 3.76
CA PRO A 40 -15.04 20.51 5.03
C PRO A 40 -16.49 20.06 4.85
N SER A 41 -16.70 18.84 4.35
CA SER A 41 -18.00 18.19 4.42
C SER A 41 -18.21 17.73 5.85
N ALA A 42 -19.40 17.98 6.39
CA ALA A 42 -19.81 17.66 7.77
C ALA A 42 -19.75 16.16 8.17
N HIS A 43 -19.07 15.30 7.40
CA HIS A 43 -19.10 13.85 7.48
C HIS A 43 -17.68 13.26 7.43
N GLY A 44 -16.87 13.48 8.48
CA GLY A 44 -15.56 12.81 8.65
C GLY A 44 -15.64 11.27 8.70
N SER A 45 -16.85 10.70 8.75
CA SER A 45 -17.12 9.26 8.60
C SER A 45 -16.70 8.71 7.25
N ASP A 46 -16.90 9.47 6.17
CA ASP A 46 -16.76 8.93 4.80
C ASP A 46 -15.29 8.78 4.40
N GLU A 47 -14.46 9.73 4.82
CA GLU A 47 -13.00 9.67 4.70
C GLU A 47 -12.43 8.47 5.47
N MET A 48 -12.85 8.30 6.73
CA MET A 48 -12.39 7.18 7.56
C MET A 48 -12.80 5.82 6.97
N ILE A 49 -14.05 5.69 6.50
CA ILE A 49 -14.53 4.47 5.83
C ILE A 49 -13.66 4.16 4.60
N MET A 50 -13.29 5.17 3.81
CA MET A 50 -12.50 4.94 2.61
C MET A 50 -11.06 4.54 2.95
N ILE A 51 -10.43 5.19 3.93
CA ILE A 51 -9.11 4.84 4.46
C ILE A 51 -9.09 3.38 4.91
N THR A 52 -10.09 2.97 5.72
CA THR A 52 -10.22 1.58 6.18
C THR A 52 -10.38 0.60 5.02
N ARG A 53 -11.27 0.89 4.06
CA ARG A 53 -11.47 0.03 2.89
C ARG A 53 -10.21 -0.12 2.05
N MET A 54 -9.47 0.96 1.86
CA MET A 54 -8.23 0.92 1.10
C MET A 54 -7.18 0.06 1.80
N GLN A 55 -7.03 0.21 3.12
CA GLN A 55 -6.10 -0.60 3.89
C GLN A 55 -6.46 -2.11 3.83
N ASP A 56 -7.75 -2.44 3.94
CA ASP A 56 -8.23 -3.82 3.79
C ASP A 56 -7.93 -4.38 2.39
N GLU A 57 -8.04 -3.56 1.35
CA GLU A 57 -7.73 -3.95 -0.02
C GLU A 57 -6.23 -4.18 -0.24
N VAL A 58 -5.37 -3.33 0.35
CA VAL A 58 -3.91 -3.51 0.32
C VAL A 58 -3.53 -4.81 1.02
N GLN A 59 -4.08 -5.07 2.21
CA GLN A 59 -3.82 -6.31 2.95
C GLN A 59 -4.28 -7.55 2.18
N THR A 60 -5.48 -7.52 1.61
CA THR A 60 -6.04 -8.63 0.82
C THR A 60 -5.18 -8.93 -0.40
N THR A 61 -4.71 -7.87 -1.09
CA THR A 61 -3.82 -7.98 -2.25
C THR A 61 -2.49 -8.63 -1.85
N LEU A 62 -1.85 -8.14 -0.79
CA LEU A 62 -0.59 -8.68 -0.31
C LEU A 62 -0.73 -10.12 0.19
N LEU A 63 -1.83 -10.46 0.86
CA LEU A 63 -2.08 -11.83 1.31
C LEU A 63 -2.16 -12.80 0.13
N ALA A 64 -2.80 -12.40 -0.98
CA ALA A 64 -2.82 -13.21 -2.19
C ALA A 64 -1.41 -13.40 -2.77
N TRP A 65 -0.58 -12.34 -2.82
CA TRP A 65 0.79 -12.42 -3.34
C TRP A 65 1.71 -13.28 -2.48
N VAL A 66 1.62 -13.14 -1.15
CA VAL A 66 2.42 -13.93 -0.21
C VAL A 66 2.05 -15.40 -0.31
N ARG A 67 0.74 -15.75 -0.30
CA ARG A 67 0.28 -17.14 -0.43
C ARG A 67 0.71 -17.83 -1.72
N GLN A 68 0.82 -17.07 -2.82
CA GLN A 68 1.33 -17.59 -4.10
C GLN A 68 2.85 -17.77 -4.12
N SER A 69 3.58 -17.06 -3.26
CA SER A 69 5.05 -17.01 -3.27
C SER A 69 5.67 -17.92 -2.21
N TYR A 70 5.06 -18.00 -1.01
CA TYR A 70 5.55 -18.75 0.14
C TYR A 70 4.39 -19.37 0.95
N PRO A 71 4.39 -20.69 1.20
CA PRO A 71 3.40 -21.33 2.08
C PRO A 71 3.73 -21.21 3.58
N THR A 72 4.95 -20.81 3.95
CA THR A 72 5.45 -20.74 5.34
C THR A 72 6.49 -19.63 5.47
N PRO A 73 6.50 -18.74 6.49
CA PRO A 73 5.77 -18.67 7.78
C PRO A 73 4.37 -18.02 7.64
N PRO A 74 3.56 -17.71 8.70
CA PRO A 74 2.12 -17.48 8.50
C PRO A 74 1.89 -16.27 7.58
N PRO A 75 1.37 -16.51 6.35
CA PRO A 75 1.32 -15.51 5.29
C PRO A 75 0.48 -14.29 5.67
N GLU A 76 -0.44 -14.46 6.63
CA GLU A 76 -1.27 -13.41 7.21
C GLU A 76 -0.46 -12.35 7.93
N MET A 77 0.57 -12.74 8.72
CA MET A 77 1.38 -11.79 9.47
C MET A 77 2.25 -10.95 8.53
N LEU A 78 2.93 -11.59 7.59
CA LEU A 78 3.76 -10.90 6.60
C LEU A 78 2.91 -9.93 5.75
N ALA A 79 1.75 -10.37 5.27
CA ALA A 79 0.85 -9.53 4.50
C ALA A 79 0.31 -8.34 5.31
N SER A 80 -0.10 -8.57 6.57
CA SER A 80 -0.61 -7.54 7.47
C SER A 80 0.47 -6.50 7.82
N THR A 81 1.66 -6.94 8.23
CA THR A 81 2.76 -6.01 8.54
C THR A 81 3.15 -5.20 7.32
N THR A 82 3.27 -5.85 6.16
CA THR A 82 3.64 -5.15 4.91
C THR A 82 2.54 -4.17 4.49
N SER A 83 1.26 -4.50 4.67
CA SER A 83 0.16 -3.58 4.32
C SER A 83 0.18 -2.33 5.20
N TRP A 84 0.36 -2.48 6.52
CA TRP A 84 0.46 -1.34 7.45
C TRP A 84 1.62 -0.42 7.13
N VAL A 85 2.79 -0.96 6.79
CA VAL A 85 3.95 -0.13 6.44
C VAL A 85 3.71 0.62 5.12
N ILE A 86 3.27 -0.07 4.07
CA ILE A 86 3.03 0.54 2.76
C ILE A 86 1.94 1.62 2.85
N PHE A 87 0.79 1.28 3.41
CA PHE A 87 -0.33 2.21 3.53
C PHE A 87 -0.02 3.37 4.46
N GLY A 88 0.58 3.08 5.63
CA GLY A 88 0.94 4.09 6.62
C GLY A 88 1.91 5.13 6.05
N ALA A 89 2.93 4.68 5.30
CA ALA A 89 3.88 5.58 4.66
C ALA A 89 3.21 6.48 3.60
N ALA A 90 2.38 5.92 2.72
CA ALA A 90 1.66 6.69 1.71
C ALA A 90 0.68 7.69 2.36
N PHE A 91 -0.05 7.27 3.39
CA PHE A 91 -0.98 8.13 4.11
C PHE A 91 -0.26 9.28 4.83
N GLN A 92 0.85 8.99 5.51
CA GLN A 92 1.67 10.01 6.15
C GLN A 92 2.24 11.00 5.14
N TRP A 93 2.75 10.52 4.00
CA TRP A 93 3.27 11.36 2.92
C TRP A 93 2.24 12.36 2.40
N VAL A 94 0.99 11.93 2.20
CA VAL A 94 -0.09 12.85 1.80
C VAL A 94 -0.42 13.85 2.91
N ARG A 95 -0.51 13.38 4.17
CA ARG A 95 -0.84 14.23 5.32
C ARG A 95 0.22 15.31 5.60
N GLU A 96 1.48 15.01 5.35
CA GLU A 96 2.61 15.96 5.54
C GLU A 96 2.79 16.90 4.34
N GLY A 97 1.89 16.86 3.36
CA GLY A 97 1.92 17.78 2.22
C GLY A 97 2.88 17.36 1.11
N ARG A 98 3.25 16.08 1.03
CA ARG A 98 4.01 15.49 -0.10
C ARG A 98 5.39 16.12 -0.27
N GLN A 99 6.16 16.16 0.82
CA GLN A 99 7.48 16.79 0.90
C GLN A 99 8.54 16.17 -0.05
N SER A 100 8.24 15.03 -0.66
CA SER A 100 9.10 14.31 -1.62
C SER A 100 8.25 13.71 -2.74
N THR A 101 8.89 13.20 -3.81
CA THR A 101 8.15 12.48 -4.85
C THR A 101 7.72 11.08 -4.37
N PRO A 102 6.65 10.50 -4.92
CA PRO A 102 6.21 9.13 -4.62
C PRO A 102 7.33 8.09 -4.82
N GLU A 103 8.19 8.28 -5.82
CA GLU A 103 9.31 7.39 -6.12
C GLU A 103 10.35 7.43 -5.01
N HIS A 104 10.67 8.62 -4.51
CA HIS A 104 11.62 8.77 -3.41
C HIS A 104 11.08 8.18 -2.11
N LEU A 105 9.79 8.37 -1.82
CA LEU A 105 9.12 7.68 -0.72
C LEU A 105 9.23 6.16 -0.89
N ALA A 106 8.96 5.66 -2.09
CA ALA A 106 9.04 4.23 -2.38
C ALA A 106 10.44 3.65 -2.19
N ASP A 107 11.49 4.37 -2.60
CA ASP A 107 12.88 3.97 -2.36
C ASP A 107 13.17 3.83 -0.85
N GLN A 108 12.75 4.82 -0.05
CA GLN A 108 12.97 4.80 1.41
C GLN A 108 12.21 3.66 2.10
N VAL A 109 10.91 3.52 1.81
CA VAL A 109 10.05 2.51 2.41
C VAL A 109 10.50 1.10 2.05
N LEU A 110 10.85 0.87 0.77
CA LEU A 110 11.32 -0.43 0.33
C LEU A 110 12.75 -0.76 0.79
N GLY A 111 13.60 0.25 1.02
CA GLY A 111 14.89 0.03 1.67
C GLY A 111 14.74 -0.54 3.09
N VAL A 112 13.83 0.03 3.87
CA VAL A 112 13.52 -0.45 5.23
C VAL A 112 12.81 -1.81 5.19
N LEU A 113 11.76 -1.95 4.38
CA LEU A 113 11.00 -3.20 4.27
C LEU A 113 11.86 -4.34 3.73
N GLY A 114 12.60 -4.09 2.65
CA GLY A 114 13.37 -5.10 1.92
C GLY A 114 14.35 -5.85 2.82
N THR A 115 15.03 -5.15 3.72
CA THR A 115 15.91 -5.80 4.72
C THR A 115 15.14 -6.66 5.73
N GLY A 116 13.94 -6.24 6.15
CA GLY A 116 13.12 -6.98 7.12
C GLY A 116 12.38 -8.19 6.53
N ILE A 117 12.11 -8.19 5.22
CA ILE A 117 11.34 -9.24 4.53
C ILE A 117 12.16 -10.04 3.51
N GLU A 118 13.48 -9.84 3.46
CA GLU A 118 14.36 -10.40 2.42
C GLU A 118 14.18 -11.91 2.23
N ALA A 119 14.06 -12.66 3.32
CA ALA A 119 13.85 -14.11 3.31
C ALA A 119 12.53 -14.58 2.67
N TYR A 120 11.60 -13.65 2.40
CA TYR A 120 10.26 -13.91 1.88
C TYR A 120 10.01 -13.27 0.51
N LEU A 121 11.01 -12.59 -0.06
CA LEU A 121 10.91 -12.03 -1.41
C LEU A 121 11.17 -13.12 -2.44
N LYS A 122 10.31 -13.18 -3.47
CA LYS A 122 10.47 -14.11 -4.61
C LYS A 122 11.39 -13.55 -5.69
#